data_AF-A0A443S9E6-F1
#
_entry.id   AF-A0A443S9E6-F1
#
_cell.length_a   1.000
_cell.length_b   1.000
_cell.length_c   1.000
_cell.angle_alpha   90.00
_cell.angle_beta   90.00
_cell.angle_gamma   90.00
#
_symmetry.space_group_name_H-M   'P 1'
#
loop_
_entity.id
_entity.type
_entity.pdbx_description
1 polymer ?
#
loop_
_entity_poly.entity_id
_entity_poly.type
_entity_poly.pdbx_seq_one_letter_code
_entity_poly.pdbx_strand_id
1 'polypeptide(L)' 'MSDIRYKWQKGENSVGLGDFKLPQFKVAGHRQQDKVINLTTGEY' A
#
# COMPACT_ATOMS: atom_id res chain seq x y z
N MET A 1 -14.22 18.17 8.83
CA MET A 1 -12.86 17.69 8.52
C MET A 1 -13.02 16.38 7.76
N SER A 2 -12.57 16.29 6.51
CA SER A 2 -12.73 15.08 5.69
C SER A 2 -11.52 14.17 5.85
N ASP A 3 -11.74 12.90 6.16
CA ASP A 3 -10.67 11.90 6.27
C ASP A 3 -9.92 11.74 4.94
N ILE A 4 -8.61 11.49 5.02
CA ILE A 4 -7.79 11.24 3.83
C ILE A 4 -7.80 9.73 3.55
N ARG A 5 -8.15 9.38 2.30
CA ARG A 5 -8.17 8.00 1.81
C ARG A 5 -7.13 7.84 0.71
N TYR A 6 -6.17 6.95 0.93
CA TYR A 6 -5.24 6.49 -0.09
C TYR A 6 -5.83 5.24 -0.75
N LYS A 7 -5.78 5.18 -2.08
CA LYS A 7 -6.23 4.02 -2.86
C LYS A 7 -5.20 3.64 -3.91
N TRP A 8 -5.07 2.34 -4.16
CA TRP A 8 -4.33 1.82 -5.32
C TRP A 8 -5.07 2.15 -6.62
N GLN A 9 -4.51 3.01 -7.47
CA GLN A 9 -5.19 3.53 -8.67
C GLN A 9 -5.57 2.42 -9.69
N LYS A 10 -4.75 1.38 -9.81
CA LYS A 10 -4.91 0.27 -10.77
C LYS A 10 -5.27 -1.06 -10.08
N GLY A 11 -5.75 -1.02 -8.83
CA GLY A 11 -6.03 -2.22 -8.03
C GLY A 11 -4.82 -3.15 -7.95
N GLU A 12 -5.02 -4.44 -8.20
CA GLU A 12 -3.96 -5.48 -8.18
C GLU A 12 -2.77 -5.14 -9.11
N ASN A 13 -3.01 -4.45 -10.21
CA ASN A 13 -1.96 -4.04 -11.16
C ASN A 13 -1.22 -2.75 -10.76
N SER A 14 -1.49 -2.19 -9.57
CA SER A 14 -0.82 -0.97 -9.10
C SER A 14 0.62 -1.22 -8.66
N VAL A 15 0.94 -2.45 -8.26
CA VAL A 15 2.29 -2.86 -7.88
C VAL A 15 2.77 -3.92 -8.86
N GLY A 16 3.80 -3.57 -9.65
CA GLY A 16 4.52 -4.52 -10.47
C GLY A 16 5.66 -5.13 -9.68
N LEU A 17 5.62 -6.45 -9.45
CA LEU A 17 6.81 -7.21 -9.11
C LEU A 17 7.59 -7.44 -10.41
N GLY A 18 8.62 -6.63 -10.64
CA GLY A 18 9.56 -6.89 -11.72
C GLY A 18 10.36 -8.17 -11.46
N ASP A 19 11.03 -8.68 -12.50
CA ASP A 19 11.98 -9.78 -12.35
C ASP A 19 13.25 -9.31 -11.62
N PHE A 20 13.22 -9.35 -10.29
CA PHE A 20 14.41 -9.09 -9.48
C PHE A 20 14.91 -10.37 -8.82
N LYS A 21 16.22 -10.61 -8.94
CA LYS A 21 16.89 -11.74 -8.30
C LYS A 21 17.49 -11.25 -6.99
N LEU A 22 16.93 -11.71 -5.87
CA LEU A 22 17.58 -11.54 -4.58
C LEU A 22 18.62 -12.66 -4.39
N PRO A 23 19.83 -12.35 -3.89
CA PRO A 23 20.92 -13.33 -3.81
C PRO A 23 20.69 -14.48 -2.83
N GLN A 24 19.77 -14.32 -1.87
CA GLN A 24 19.49 -15.33 -0.84
C GLN A 24 18.00 -15.68 -0.72
N PHE A 25 17.10 -14.94 -1.37
CA PHE A 25 15.66 -15.07 -1.17
C PHE A 25 14.90 -15.15 -2.50
N LYS A 26 13.71 -15.72 -2.43
CA LYS A 26 12.74 -15.70 -3.52
C LYS A 26 11.49 -15.00 -3.03
N VAL A 27 10.95 -14.11 -3.86
CA VAL A 27 9.65 -13.49 -3.58
C VAL A 27 8.57 -14.52 -3.87
N ALA A 28 7.78 -14.84 -2.84
CA ALA A 28 6.62 -15.73 -2.98
C ALA A 28 5.38 -14.99 -3.54
N GLY A 29 5.31 -13.68 -3.37
CA GLY A 29 4.22 -12.83 -3.83
C GLY A 29 4.27 -11.46 -3.15
N HIS A 30 3.26 -10.63 -3.42
CA HIS A 30 3.05 -9.37 -2.73
C HIS A 30 1.58 -9.22 -2.34
N ARG A 31 1.31 -8.38 -1.31
CA ARG A 31 -0.04 -8.02 -0.89
C ARG A 31 -0.14 -6.51 -0.81
N GLN A 32 -1.19 -5.97 -1.44
CA GLN A 32 -1.54 -4.56 -1.32
C GLN A 32 -2.57 -4.39 -0.20
N GLN A 33 -2.40 -3.35 0.60
CA GLN A 33 -3.36 -2.97 1.64
C GLN A 33 -3.67 -1.49 1.50
N ASP A 34 -4.95 -1.14 1.51
CA ASP A 34 -5.41 0.23 1.61
C ASP A 34 -5.49 0.62 3.09
N LYS A 35 -5.09 1.85 3.41
CA LYS A 35 -5.18 2.40 4.76
C LYS A 35 -5.96 3.72 4.72
N VAL A 36 -6.95 3.82 5.61
CA VAL A 36 -7.67 5.06 5.85
C VAL A 36 -7.05 5.74 7.07
N ILE A 37 -6.72 7.02 6.93
CA ILE A 37 -6.21 7.83 8.03
C ILE A 37 -7.35 8.78 8.44
N ASN A 38 -7.96 8.47 9.58
CA ASN A 38 -8.99 9.32 10.17
C ASN A 38 -8.32 10.55 10.79
N LEU A 39 -8.73 11.73 10.36
CA LEU A 39 -8.18 12.99 10.87
C LEU A 39 -9.04 13.43 12.06
N THR A 40 -8.64 13.03 13.27
CA THR A 40 -9.15 13.62 14.50
C THR A 40 -8.29 14.83 14.86
N THR A 41 -8.90 15.99 15.07
CA THR A 41 -8.27 17.03 15.89
C THR A 41 -8.08 16.41 17.27
N GLY A 42 -6.83 16.07 17.64
CA GLY A 42 -6.52 15.75 19.03
C GLY A 42 -7.05 16.86 19.91
N GLU A 43 -7.66 16.50 21.04
CA GLU A 43 -8.20 17.46 21.99
C GLU A 43 -7.16 18.56 22.27
N TYR A 44 -7.55 19.80 22.00
CA TYR A 44 -6.78 21.01 22.28
C TYR A 44 -7.44 21.75 23.44
#